data_AF-A0A7C1I7B3-F1
#
_entry.id   AF-A0A7C1I7B3-F1
#
_cell.length_a   1.000
_cell.length_b   1.000
_cell.length_c   1.000
_cell.angle_alpha   90.00
_cell.angle_beta   90.00
_cell.angle_gamma   90.00
#
_symmetry.space_group_name_H-M   'P 1'
#
loop_
_entity.id
_entity.type
_entity.pdbx_description
1 polymer ?
#
loop_
_entity_poly.entity_id
_entity_poly.type
_entity_poly.pdbx_seq_one_letter_code
_entity_poly.pdbx_strand_id
1 'polypeptide(L)'
;MQPAKGHHDDDYKYLLTSATLARTIDGLLISLESFIYVLEEDSTKMNYDVNYELKYYLARKESDLILGGIKNCWNSFEYLVMETPRFKLIRKYYDVIKNIINEKGDIHSGKTYECMSPPALWRKEYEEAREAEADITKPVPIKVKKIRRYSWVEVAILIALALSITSMILRFFVS
;
A
#
# COMPACT_ATOMS: atom_id res chain seq x y z
N MET A 1 -15.95 -0.84 36.66
CA MET A 1 -15.83 0.50 36.04
C MET A 1 -17.07 0.74 35.19
N GLN A 2 -17.70 1.90 35.34
CA GLN A 2 -18.78 2.32 34.44
C GLN A 2 -18.14 3.03 33.23
N PRO A 3 -18.70 2.89 32.02
CA PRO A 3 -18.17 3.59 30.86
C PRO A 3 -18.23 5.10 31.07
N ALA A 4 -17.31 5.84 30.46
CA ALA A 4 -17.39 7.30 30.30
C ALA A 4 -18.54 7.62 29.32
N LYS A 5 -19.76 7.35 29.79
CA LYS A 5 -20.97 7.21 28.99
C LYS A 5 -21.21 8.51 28.19
N GLY A 6 -21.09 8.40 26.87
CA GLY A 6 -21.37 9.48 25.93
C GLY A 6 -20.17 10.32 25.50
N HIS A 7 -18.98 10.15 26.08
CA HIS A 7 -17.83 11.01 25.74
C HIS A 7 -17.27 10.73 24.34
N HIS A 8 -17.25 9.46 23.91
CA HIS A 8 -16.70 9.04 22.61
C HIS A 8 -17.79 8.66 21.59
N ASP A 9 -19.05 9.05 21.82
CA ASP A 9 -20.14 8.69 20.91
C ASP A 9 -20.00 9.38 19.53
N ASP A 10 -19.45 10.60 19.49
CA ASP A 10 -19.17 11.31 18.24
C ASP A 10 -18.01 10.66 17.46
N ASP A 11 -16.93 10.28 18.14
CA ASP A 11 -15.81 9.56 17.54
C ASP A 11 -16.23 8.17 17.04
N TYR A 12 -17.07 7.49 17.82
CA TYR A 12 -17.66 6.22 17.42
C TYR A 12 -18.56 6.38 16.19
N LYS A 13 -19.36 7.45 16.12
CA LYS A 13 -20.17 7.76 14.94
C LYS A 13 -19.30 8.07 13.72
N TYR A 14 -18.18 8.75 13.92
CA TYR A 14 -17.19 8.99 12.87
C TYR A 14 -16.57 7.68 12.37
N LEU A 15 -16.22 6.76 13.27
CA LEU A 15 -15.74 5.42 12.93
C LEU A 15 -16.77 4.67 12.06
N LEU A 16 -18.04 4.64 12.48
CA LEU A 16 -19.11 3.97 11.72
C LEU A 16 -19.30 4.59 10.33
N THR A 17 -19.27 5.92 10.24
CA THR A 17 -19.41 6.65 8.97
C THR A 17 -18.24 6.32 8.05
N SER A 18 -17.01 6.35 8.58
CA SER A 18 -15.79 6.04 7.83
C SER A 18 -15.77 4.58 7.37
N ALA A 19 -16.18 3.64 8.23
CA ALA A 19 -16.34 2.23 7.88
C ALA A 19 -17.38 2.00 6.76
N THR A 20 -18.45 2.80 6.76
CA THR A 20 -19.49 2.79 5.71
C THR A 20 -18.97 3.33 4.38
N LEU A 21 -17.92 4.17 4.38
CA LEU A 21 -17.32 4.72 3.16
C LEU A 21 -16.11 3.91 2.68
N ALA A 22 -15.37 3.24 3.58
CA ALA A 22 -14.17 2.48 3.26
C ALA A 22 -14.43 1.35 2.24
N ARG A 23 -13.63 1.26 1.18
CA ARG A 23 -13.78 0.20 0.15
C ARG A 23 -12.92 -1.03 0.44
N THR A 24 -11.78 -0.82 1.10
CA THR A 24 -10.79 -1.86 1.40
C THR A 24 -10.77 -2.17 2.89
N ILE A 25 -10.29 -3.36 3.25
CA ILE A 25 -10.04 -3.72 4.65
C ILE A 25 -9.04 -2.74 5.29
N ASP A 26 -8.07 -2.28 4.52
CA ASP A 26 -7.05 -1.34 4.98
C ASP A 26 -7.64 0.01 5.43
N GLY A 27 -8.56 0.58 4.64
CA GLY A 27 -9.25 1.82 5.01
C GLY A 27 -10.14 1.65 6.24
N LEU A 28 -10.73 0.46 6.42
CA LEU A 28 -11.48 0.12 7.64
C LEU A 28 -10.55 0.11 8.86
N LEU A 29 -9.38 -0.53 8.75
CA LEU A 29 -8.40 -0.60 9.84
C LEU A 29 -7.80 0.76 10.18
N ILE A 30 -7.57 1.64 9.20
CA ILE A 30 -7.15 3.02 9.48
C ILE A 30 -8.19 3.78 10.33
N SER A 31 -9.47 3.57 10.02
CA SER A 31 -10.56 4.20 10.76
C SER A 31 -10.62 3.66 12.20
N LEU A 32 -10.47 2.34 12.36
CA LEU A 32 -10.45 1.69 13.68
C LEU A 32 -9.22 2.11 14.51
N GLU A 33 -8.04 2.16 13.91
CA GLU A 33 -6.79 2.62 14.56
C GLU A 33 -6.96 4.05 15.09
N SER A 34 -7.56 4.93 14.29
CA SER A 34 -7.85 6.33 14.68
C SER A 34 -8.79 6.41 15.87
N PHE A 35 -9.84 5.57 15.92
CA PHE A 35 -10.75 5.52 17.06
C PHE A 35 -10.05 5.02 18.33
N ILE A 36 -9.25 3.96 18.24
CA ILE A 36 -8.48 3.44 19.38
C ILE A 36 -7.47 4.48 19.88
N TYR A 37 -6.86 5.26 18.98
CA TYR A 37 -5.97 6.35 19.33
C TYR A 37 -6.68 7.39 20.22
N VAL A 38 -7.90 7.81 19.85
CA VAL A 38 -8.68 8.76 20.67
C VAL A 38 -8.97 8.17 22.05
N LEU A 39 -9.31 6.87 22.13
CA LEU A 39 -9.53 6.21 23.42
C LEU A 39 -8.25 6.17 24.28
N GLU A 40 -7.08 5.90 23.70
CA GLU A 40 -5.82 5.96 24.45
C GLU A 40 -5.49 7.37 24.93
N GLU A 41 -5.65 8.36 24.06
CA GLU A 41 -5.32 9.74 24.37
C GLU A 41 -6.17 10.25 25.54
N ASP A 42 -7.48 9.99 25.51
CA ASP A 42 -8.38 10.48 26.54
C ASP A 42 -8.37 9.64 27.81
N SER A 43 -8.01 8.35 27.73
CA SER A 43 -7.74 7.53 28.92
C SER A 43 -6.65 8.15 29.81
N THR A 44 -5.62 8.80 29.23
CA THR A 44 -4.60 9.50 30.03
C THR A 44 -5.15 10.67 30.83
N LYS A 45 -6.20 11.33 30.32
CA LYS A 45 -6.83 12.51 30.95
C LYS A 45 -7.95 12.12 31.92
N MET A 46 -8.71 11.09 31.56
CA MET A 46 -9.95 10.70 32.24
C MET A 46 -9.83 9.45 33.12
N ASN A 47 -8.69 8.75 33.04
CA ASN A 47 -8.35 7.58 33.86
C ASN A 47 -9.39 6.45 33.78
N TYR A 48 -9.62 5.94 32.57
CA TYR A 48 -10.46 4.77 32.31
C TYR A 48 -9.69 3.64 31.61
N ASP A 49 -10.23 2.43 31.66
CA ASP A 49 -9.67 1.26 30.96
C ASP A 49 -10.09 1.24 29.48
N VAL A 50 -9.10 1.39 28.58
CA VAL A 50 -9.30 1.36 27.13
C VAL A 50 -9.87 0.02 26.66
N ASN A 51 -9.50 -1.11 27.28
CA ASN A 51 -10.05 -2.42 26.92
C ASN A 51 -11.56 -2.47 27.17
N TYR A 52 -11.99 -1.90 28.30
CA TYR A 52 -13.38 -1.85 28.67
C TYR A 52 -14.19 -0.97 27.72
N GLU A 53 -13.68 0.22 27.38
CA GLU A 53 -14.35 1.12 26.42
C GLU A 53 -14.39 0.53 25.00
N LEU A 54 -13.28 -0.04 24.53
CA LEU A 54 -13.23 -0.68 23.22
C LEU A 54 -14.24 -1.83 23.14
N LYS A 55 -14.33 -2.66 24.18
CA LYS A 55 -15.35 -3.72 24.27
C LYS A 55 -16.76 -3.14 24.29
N TYR A 56 -17.00 -2.06 25.04
CA TYR A 56 -18.30 -1.41 25.12
C TYR A 56 -18.78 -0.90 23.75
N TYR A 57 -17.92 -0.21 23.00
CA TYR A 57 -18.28 0.34 21.69
C TYR A 57 -18.41 -0.73 20.61
N LEU A 58 -17.45 -1.66 20.51
CA LEU A 58 -17.48 -2.71 19.48
C LEU A 58 -18.55 -3.80 19.74
N ALA A 59 -19.00 -3.96 20.97
CA ALA A 59 -20.12 -4.85 21.28
C ALA A 59 -21.47 -4.31 20.78
N ARG A 60 -21.58 -3.01 20.48
CA ARG A 60 -22.83 -2.42 19.94
C ARG A 60 -23.20 -3.03 18.59
N LYS A 61 -24.49 -3.03 18.24
CA LYS A 61 -25.00 -3.66 17.02
C LYS A 61 -24.48 -2.99 15.75
N GLU A 62 -24.29 -1.67 15.78
CA GLU A 62 -23.80 -0.90 14.65
C GLU A 62 -22.36 -1.30 14.27
N SER A 63 -21.58 -1.82 15.22
CA SER A 63 -20.23 -2.32 14.97
C SER A 63 -20.19 -3.63 14.18
N ASP A 64 -21.32 -4.28 13.91
CA ASP A 64 -21.38 -5.51 13.10
C ASP A 64 -20.87 -5.26 11.66
N LEU A 65 -21.00 -4.03 11.15
CA LEU A 65 -20.38 -3.61 9.89
C LEU A 65 -18.85 -3.77 9.92
N ILE A 66 -18.23 -3.30 11.00
CA ILE A 66 -16.78 -3.28 11.19
C ILE A 66 -16.28 -4.70 11.48
N LEU A 67 -16.86 -5.34 12.50
CA LEU A 67 -16.45 -6.66 12.95
C LEU A 67 -16.73 -7.73 11.90
N GLY A 68 -17.84 -7.61 11.16
CA GLY A 68 -18.15 -8.49 10.05
C GLY A 68 -17.21 -8.28 8.87
N GLY A 69 -16.81 -7.03 8.61
CA GLY A 69 -15.76 -6.73 7.62
C GLY A 69 -14.41 -7.39 7.97
N ILE A 70 -13.99 -7.26 9.22
CA ILE A 70 -12.77 -7.92 9.73
C ILE A 70 -12.89 -9.44 9.64
N LYS A 71 -14.01 -10.01 10.09
CA LYS A 71 -14.27 -11.46 10.04
C LYS A 71 -14.22 -12.00 8.61
N ASN A 72 -14.83 -11.29 7.65
CA ASN A 72 -14.82 -11.66 6.24
C ASN A 72 -13.41 -11.61 5.62
N CYS A 73 -12.56 -10.70 6.10
CA CYS A 73 -11.19 -10.52 5.64
C CYS A 73 -10.15 -11.01 6.66
N TRP A 74 -10.46 -12.04 7.46
CA TRP A 74 -9.67 -12.41 8.65
C TRP A 74 -8.17 -12.59 8.37
N ASN A 75 -7.82 -13.35 7.33
CA ASN A 75 -6.42 -13.61 6.99
C ASN A 75 -5.68 -12.32 6.60
N SER A 76 -6.33 -11.44 5.82
CA SER A 76 -5.77 -10.15 5.45
C SER A 76 -5.63 -9.21 6.63
N PHE A 77 -6.61 -9.23 7.54
CA PHE A 77 -6.57 -8.47 8.79
C PHE A 77 -5.37 -8.89 9.63
N GLU A 78 -5.20 -10.20 9.88
CA GLU A 78 -4.09 -10.72 10.68
C GLU A 78 -2.74 -10.35 10.07
N TYR A 79 -2.59 -10.55 8.76
CA TYR A 79 -1.38 -10.14 8.03
C TYR A 79 -1.12 -8.63 8.16
N LEU A 80 -2.10 -7.78 7.85
CA LEU A 80 -1.91 -6.32 7.86
C LEU A 80 -1.55 -5.81 9.26
N VAL A 81 -2.22 -6.30 10.30
CA VAL A 81 -1.98 -5.86 11.69
C VAL A 81 -0.59 -6.27 12.18
N MET A 82 -0.13 -7.48 11.84
CA MET A 82 1.17 -7.98 12.29
C MET A 82 2.33 -7.37 11.49
N GLU A 83 2.18 -7.24 10.18
CA GLU A 83 3.27 -6.80 9.30
C GLU A 83 3.34 -5.27 9.14
N THR A 84 2.23 -4.55 9.24
CA THR A 84 2.23 -3.09 8.99
C THR A 84 2.45 -2.30 10.29
N PRO A 85 3.54 -1.50 10.41
CA PRO A 85 3.85 -0.78 11.66
C PRO A 85 2.78 0.23 12.11
N ARG A 86 1.97 0.73 11.17
CA ARG A 86 0.95 1.74 11.47
C ARG A 86 -0.21 1.24 12.32
N PHE A 87 -0.49 -0.06 12.30
CA PHE A 87 -1.60 -0.66 13.06
C PHE A 87 -1.16 -1.09 14.45
N LYS A 88 -0.33 -0.27 15.10
CA LYS A 88 0.30 -0.58 16.39
C LYS A 88 -0.74 -0.69 17.51
N LEU A 89 -1.78 0.13 17.48
CA LEU A 89 -2.82 0.15 18.50
C LEU A 89 -3.77 -1.02 18.30
N ILE A 90 -4.23 -1.26 17.07
CA ILE A 90 -4.99 -2.48 16.77
C ILE A 90 -4.20 -3.71 17.19
N ARG A 91 -2.88 -3.76 16.96
CA ARG A 91 -2.02 -4.86 17.43
C ARG A 91 -1.99 -4.97 18.95
N LYS A 92 -1.87 -3.84 19.65
CA LYS A 92 -1.91 -3.79 21.13
C LYS A 92 -3.23 -4.34 21.68
N TYR A 93 -4.35 -4.07 21.00
CA TYR A 93 -5.70 -4.50 21.39
C TYR A 93 -6.23 -5.69 20.58
N TYR A 94 -5.33 -6.43 19.91
CA TYR A 94 -5.70 -7.49 18.97
C TYR A 94 -6.55 -8.58 19.65
N ASP A 95 -6.12 -9.04 20.83
CA ASP A 95 -6.84 -10.09 21.57
C ASP A 95 -8.24 -9.63 22.00
N VAL A 96 -8.41 -8.35 22.35
CA VAL A 96 -9.71 -7.78 22.69
C VAL A 96 -10.64 -7.83 21.48
N ILE A 97 -10.16 -7.35 20.32
CA ILE A 97 -10.94 -7.33 19.07
C ILE A 97 -11.28 -8.76 18.63
N LYS A 98 -10.32 -9.68 18.67
CA LYS A 98 -10.50 -11.11 18.34
C LYS A 98 -11.53 -11.76 19.25
N ASN A 99 -11.46 -11.52 20.56
CA ASN A 99 -12.42 -12.06 21.51
C ASN A 99 -13.83 -11.55 21.25
N ILE A 100 -14.01 -10.26 20.94
CA ILE A 100 -15.34 -9.71 20.60
C ILE A 100 -15.91 -10.37 19.35
N ILE A 101 -15.09 -10.59 18.32
CA ILE A 101 -15.52 -11.26 17.08
C ILE A 101 -15.95 -12.70 17.37
N ASN A 102 -15.19 -13.43 18.18
CA ASN A 102 -15.50 -14.79 18.58
C ASN A 102 -16.77 -14.87 19.46
N GLU A 103 -16.93 -13.96 20.42
CA GLU A 103 -18.09 -13.90 21.33
C GLU A 103 -19.39 -13.63 20.57
N LYS A 104 -19.37 -12.74 19.56
CA LYS A 104 -20.59 -12.37 18.83
C LYS A 104 -21.09 -13.46 17.90
N GLY A 105 -20.24 -14.39 17.43
CA GLY A 105 -20.60 -15.59 16.66
C GLY A 105 -21.25 -15.34 15.29
N ASP A 106 -22.40 -14.68 15.27
CA ASP A 106 -23.29 -14.43 14.14
C ASP A 106 -23.17 -12.98 13.61
N ILE A 107 -21.96 -12.57 13.27
CA ILE A 107 -21.69 -11.26 12.68
C ILE A 107 -21.80 -11.34 11.17
N HIS A 108 -22.80 -10.68 10.61
CA HIS A 108 -22.98 -10.53 9.18
C HIS A 108 -22.83 -9.05 8.81
N SER A 109 -21.80 -8.73 8.02
CA SER A 109 -21.70 -7.40 7.42
C SER A 109 -22.47 -7.39 6.10
N GLY A 110 -23.43 -6.47 5.98
CA GLY A 110 -24.11 -6.20 4.71
C GLY A 110 -23.19 -5.59 3.64
N LYS A 111 -21.94 -5.28 4.00
CA LYS A 111 -20.95 -4.67 3.12
C LYS A 111 -19.73 -5.59 2.97
N THR A 112 -19.34 -5.81 1.73
CA THR A 112 -18.10 -6.54 1.40
C THR A 112 -16.96 -5.56 1.23
N TYR A 113 -15.85 -5.82 1.92
CA TYR A 113 -14.61 -5.07 1.76
C TYR A 113 -13.67 -5.84 0.84
N GLU A 114 -12.86 -5.12 0.07
CA GLU A 114 -11.76 -5.72 -0.67
C GLU A 114 -10.68 -6.17 0.33
N CYS A 115 -10.53 -7.50 0.50
CA CYS A 115 -9.59 -8.10 1.46
C CYS A 115 -8.14 -8.09 0.96
N MET A 116 -7.94 -8.18 -0.37
CA MET A 116 -6.63 -7.97 -0.98
C MET A 116 -6.50 -6.51 -1.36
N SER A 117 -6.11 -5.69 -0.38
CA SER A 117 -5.66 -4.34 -0.64
C SER A 117 -4.13 -4.36 -0.58
N PRO A 118 -3.40 -3.83 -1.57
CA PRO A 118 -2.06 -3.35 -1.26
C PRO A 118 -2.20 -2.42 -0.05
N PRO A 119 -1.33 -2.52 0.97
CA PRO A 119 -1.38 -1.57 2.08
C PRO A 119 -1.40 -0.18 1.46
N ALA A 120 -2.30 0.70 1.92
CA ALA A 120 -2.29 2.07 1.43
C ALA A 120 -0.94 2.70 1.79
N LEU A 121 0.03 2.54 0.90
CA LEU A 121 1.36 3.09 1.05
C LEU A 121 1.17 4.60 1.14
N TRP A 122 1.73 5.23 2.15
CA TRP A 122 1.82 6.69 2.13
C TRP A 122 2.50 7.09 0.82
N ARG A 123 2.15 8.23 0.23
CA ARG A 123 2.72 8.66 -1.06
C ARG A 123 4.25 8.52 -1.11
N LYS A 124 4.90 8.72 0.05
CA LYS A 124 6.32 8.50 0.29
C LYS A 124 6.79 7.03 0.18
N GLU A 125 6.05 6.09 0.75
CA GLU A 125 6.37 4.65 0.65
C GLU A 125 6.14 4.13 -0.79
N TYR A 126 5.19 4.72 -1.53
CA TYR A 126 5.00 4.43 -2.95
C TYR A 126 6.16 4.95 -3.81
N GLU A 127 6.69 6.13 -3.48
CA GLU A 127 7.89 6.68 -4.12
C GLU A 127 9.12 5.84 -3.80
N GLU A 128 9.32 5.44 -2.54
CA GLU A 128 10.43 4.60 -2.10
C GLU A 128 10.37 3.18 -2.71
N ALA A 129 9.19 2.56 -2.76
CA ALA A 129 9.01 1.26 -3.40
C ALA A 129 9.23 1.34 -4.93
N ARG A 130 8.74 2.40 -5.58
CA ARG A 130 8.96 2.64 -7.01
C ARG A 130 10.43 2.94 -7.32
N GLU A 131 11.14 3.63 -6.44
CA GLU A 131 12.58 3.86 -6.54
C GLU A 131 13.37 2.56 -6.37
N ALA A 132 12.98 1.70 -5.41
CA ALA A 132 13.58 0.39 -5.22
C ALA A 132 13.36 -0.54 -6.43
N GLU A 133 12.16 -0.57 -7.02
CA GLU A 133 11.88 -1.30 -8.26
C GLU A 133 12.64 -0.71 -9.46
N ALA A 134 12.75 0.61 -9.54
CA ALA A 134 13.55 1.28 -10.56
C ALA A 134 15.04 0.96 -10.44
N ASP A 135 15.56 0.73 -9.22
CA ASP A 135 16.95 0.35 -8.98
C ASP A 135 17.25 -1.11 -9.39
N ILE A 136 16.30 -2.04 -9.20
CA ILE A 136 16.43 -3.43 -9.64
C ILE A 136 16.37 -3.51 -11.18
N THR A 137 15.62 -2.60 -11.81
CA THR A 137 15.44 -2.53 -13.26
C THR A 137 16.40 -1.55 -13.94
N LYS A 138 17.54 -1.21 -13.32
CA LYS A 138 18.60 -0.50 -14.05
C LYS A 138 19.33 -1.49 -14.95
N PRO A 139 19.18 -1.43 -16.29
CA PRO A 139 20.12 -2.12 -17.14
C PRO A 139 21.51 -1.56 -16.81
N VAL A 140 22.43 -2.44 -16.43
CA VAL A 140 23.86 -2.12 -16.32
C VAL A 140 24.20 -1.25 -17.54
N PRO A 141 24.79 -0.06 -17.37
CA PRO A 141 25.13 0.78 -18.50
C PRO A 141 26.26 0.09 -19.28
N ILE A 142 25.88 -0.78 -20.21
CA ILE A 142 26.77 -1.27 -21.23
C ILE A 142 27.15 -0.01 -22.00
N LYS A 143 28.42 0.40 -21.87
CA LYS A 143 29.01 1.44 -22.71
C LYS A 143 29.04 0.90 -24.14
N VAL A 144 27.90 0.94 -24.83
CA VAL A 144 27.82 0.61 -26.25
C VAL A 144 28.53 1.74 -26.96
N LYS A 145 29.77 1.46 -27.41
CA LYS A 145 30.52 2.33 -28.31
C LYS A 145 29.57 2.64 -29.48
N LYS A 146 29.13 3.90 -29.60
CA LYS A 146 28.21 4.33 -30.67
C LYS A 146 28.84 3.95 -32.02
N ILE A 147 28.38 2.86 -32.63
CA ILE A 147 28.67 2.56 -34.02
C ILE A 147 27.92 3.63 -34.80
N ARG A 148 28.68 4.59 -35.34
CA ARG A 148 28.15 5.65 -36.21
C ARG A 148 27.48 4.93 -37.38
N ARG A 149 26.14 4.94 -37.44
CA ARG A 149 25.41 4.43 -38.60
C ARG A 149 25.73 5.37 -39.76
N TYR A 150 26.68 4.97 -40.61
CA TYR A 150 26.90 5.65 -41.88
C TYR A 150 25.62 5.52 -42.71
N SER A 151 25.16 6.64 -43.27
CA SER A 151 24.06 6.59 -44.24
C SER A 151 24.50 5.74 -45.42
N TRP A 152 23.59 4.96 -46.03
CA TRP A 152 23.89 4.20 -47.25
C TRP A 152 24.51 5.07 -48.36
N VAL A 153 24.19 6.37 -48.35
CA VAL A 153 24.78 7.39 -49.23
C VAL A 153 26.27 7.60 -48.94
N GLU A 154 26.68 7.68 -47.67
CA GLU A 154 28.09 7.85 -47.30
C GLU A 154 28.92 6.61 -47.66
N VAL A 155 28.33 5.42 -47.49
CA VAL A 155 28.96 4.15 -47.90
C VAL A 155 29.15 4.10 -49.42
N ALA A 156 28.15 4.51 -50.20
CA ALA A 156 28.23 4.56 -51.66
C ALA A 156 29.33 5.53 -52.15
N ILE A 157 29.45 6.70 -51.51
CA ILE A 157 30.50 7.68 -51.81
C ILE A 157 31.89 7.09 -51.54
N LEU A 158 32.08 6.41 -50.41
CA LEU A 158 33.37 5.80 -50.07
C LEU A 158 33.77 4.70 -51.07
N ILE A 159 32.82 3.87 -51.50
CA ILE A 159 33.07 2.84 -52.52
C ILE A 159 33.43 3.47 -53.87
N ALA A 160 32.69 4.50 -54.30
CA ALA A 160 32.97 5.19 -55.55
C ALA A 160 34.37 5.83 -55.55
N LEU A 161 34.77 6.41 -54.42
CA LEU A 161 36.09 7.02 -54.26
C LEU A 161 37.21 5.98 -54.25
N ALA A 162 36.99 4.84 -53.59
CA ALA A 162 37.95 3.72 -53.59
C ALA A 162 38.15 3.14 -55.01
N LEU A 163 37.07 3.01 -55.78
CA LEU A 163 37.10 2.55 -57.17
C LEU A 163 37.80 3.56 -58.10
N SER A 164 37.63 4.86 -57.88
CA SER A 164 38.31 5.88 -58.68
C SER A 164 39.82 5.87 -58.44
N ILE A 165 40.26 5.72 -57.17
CA ILE A 165 41.68 5.63 -56.81
C ILE A 165 42.29 4.36 -57.39
N THR A 166 41.65 3.20 -57.25
CA THR A 166 42.17 1.95 -57.82
C THR A 166 42.23 2.00 -59.34
N SER A 167 41.26 2.59 -60.01
CA SER A 167 41.31 2.85 -61.46
C SER A 167 42.48 3.75 -61.85
N MET A 168 42.73 4.80 -61.09
CA MET A 168 43.85 5.72 -61.34
C MET A 168 45.21 5.04 -61.12
N ILE A 169 45.34 4.23 -60.06
CA ILE A 169 46.54 3.43 -59.78
C ILE A 169 46.78 2.41 -60.91
N LEU A 170 45.75 1.69 -61.34
CA LEU A 170 45.84 0.74 -62.44
C LEU A 170 46.30 1.41 -63.74
N ARG A 171 45.75 2.58 -64.07
CA ARG A 171 46.18 3.36 -65.24
C ARG A 171 47.63 3.84 -65.12
N PHE A 172 48.11 4.12 -63.91
CA PHE A 172 49.47 4.55 -63.66
C PHE A 172 50.50 3.41 -63.79
N PHE A 173 50.10 2.16 -63.52
CA PHE A 173 50.96 0.98 -63.69
C PHE A 173 50.91 0.35 -65.09
N VAL A 174 49.89 0.68 -65.89
CA VAL A 174 49.71 0.18 -67.27
C VAL A 174 50.25 1.17 -68.31
N SER A 175 50.63 2.39 -67.90
CA SER A 175 51.35 3.37 -68.74
C SER A 175 52.85 3.34 -68.47
#